data_AF-A0A914NQT6-F1
#
_entry.id   AF-A0A914NQT6-F1
#
_cell.length_a   1.000
_cell.length_b   1.000
_cell.length_c   1.000
_cell.angle_alpha   90.00
_cell.angle_beta   90.00
_cell.angle_gamma   90.00
#
_symmetry.space_group_name_H-M   'P 1'
#
loop_
_entity.id
_entity.type
_entity.pdbx_description
1 polymer ?
#
loop_
_entity_poly.entity_id
_entity_poly.type
_entity_poly.pdbx_seq_one_letter_code
_entity_poly.pdbx_strand_id
1 'polypeptide(L)'
;MKAFLCSSPLQIDSDDNDIIVDYEEADSDRKCVVLSDDECKVNSNGNFPSTSLKKNSVNSLVCESKTKKKADIICIDDDDLLKLSDDDDLAEYTGDKHNIPLVRLAQETLDAEKSERERRKRLEESKSVFNGIELNTDDSGCSTFECTDEHGNPTLKSVMLDRDSESQTPIPVRVHPFLVKVLKKHQAEGIQFLYNCTIESLSRLDEPGGGAILGHCMGLGKTLQIIAFLHTILTHEKISKKINKVLVVVPKNVVLNWMNEFEKWLYGETDSINYLELDSWKTHEERLKTIKRWINYERPAVLIIGYELFRILTFTDEDKANMNRNKRKNIPLKRKLLTSNEEKLANLRPQFCEYLQNAPHLIVCDEGHKLKSPSTGLFHTINRIKTKRRICMTGTPLQNNLEEYYCMVNFVKPNLLGSLDEFKSRFSNIIKCGRAKDASAYDVRRMRRRCHVLFDRLKCVLDWRDYSVLRNSLPPKQEYVINIRLTKVQIDLYKKYLDFRNLIEERRCASGEVGIRLLYDHLILYRVWTHPYLLVEKMKLEQK
;
A
#
# COMPACT_ATOMS: atom_id res chain seq x y z
N MET A 1 -4.34 -2.71 12.77
CA MET A 1 -3.49 -2.33 13.92
C MET A 1 -2.17 -3.11 13.98
N LYS A 2 -2.19 -4.47 13.99
CA LYS A 2 -0.96 -5.30 14.03
C LYS A 2 0.09 -4.92 12.97
N ALA A 3 -0.30 -4.65 11.71
CA ALA A 3 0.65 -4.23 10.67
C ALA A 3 1.40 -2.90 10.94
N PHE A 4 0.78 -1.96 11.68
CA PHE A 4 1.45 -0.70 12.09
C PHE A 4 2.32 -0.85 13.32
N LEU A 5 2.04 -1.82 14.19
CA LEU A 5 2.77 -2.03 15.44
C LEU A 5 3.90 -3.06 15.28
N CYS A 6 3.77 -4.00 14.34
CA CYS A 6 4.70 -5.12 14.14
C CYS A 6 5.80 -4.88 13.08
N SER A 7 6.08 -3.63 12.68
CA SER A 7 7.22 -3.32 11.80
C SER A 7 8.48 -2.95 12.61
N SER A 8 8.83 -3.85 13.53
CA SER A 8 10.09 -3.95 14.27
C SER A 8 10.46 -5.45 14.28
N PRO A 9 11.73 -5.85 14.08
CA PRO A 9 12.11 -7.27 14.10
C PRO A 9 12.25 -7.73 15.56
N LEU A 10 11.14 -7.83 16.28
CA LEU A 10 11.05 -8.50 17.59
C LEU A 10 9.67 -9.18 17.61
N GLN A 11 9.68 -10.49 17.34
CA GLN A 11 8.54 -11.37 17.57
C GLN A 11 8.15 -11.27 19.04
N ILE A 12 6.89 -10.93 19.30
CA ILE A 12 6.23 -11.24 20.55
C ILE A 12 5.33 -12.42 20.19
N ASP A 13 5.85 -13.63 20.41
CA ASP A 13 5.04 -14.83 20.44
C ASP A 13 4.24 -14.79 21.75
N SER A 14 2.92 -14.80 21.62
CA SER A 14 1.98 -14.95 22.73
C SER A 14 1.25 -16.28 22.52
N ASP A 15 1.91 -17.37 22.88
CA ASP A 15 1.29 -18.68 23.08
C ASP A 15 1.60 -19.09 24.53
N ASP A 16 0.73 -18.66 25.46
CA ASP A 16 0.53 -19.39 26.71
C ASP A 16 -0.22 -20.67 26.34
N ASN A 17 0.52 -21.78 26.24
CA ASN A 17 -0.04 -23.11 26.41
C ASN A 17 0.93 -23.89 27.32
N ASP A 18 0.44 -24.17 28.53
CA ASP A 18 1.04 -25.09 29.48
C ASP A 18 1.37 -26.42 28.80
N ILE A 19 2.66 -26.72 28.67
CA ILE A 19 3.13 -28.08 28.38
C ILE A 19 4.01 -28.48 29.55
N ILE A 20 3.41 -29.32 30.40
CA ILE A 20 4.12 -30.17 31.37
C ILE A 20 5.01 -31.10 30.53
N VAL A 21 6.33 -31.02 30.71
CA VAL A 21 7.27 -31.97 30.11
C VAL A 21 7.95 -32.72 31.26
N ASP A 22 7.68 -34.03 31.29
CA ASP A 22 8.28 -35.00 32.20
C ASP A 22 9.80 -35.06 32.01
N TYR A 23 10.49 -35.21 33.15
CA TYR A 23 11.93 -35.44 33.24
C TYR A 23 12.27 -36.88 32.82
N GLU A 24 13.14 -37.03 31.82
CA GLU A 24 14.04 -38.19 31.74
C GLU A 24 15.47 -37.73 31.47
N GLU A 25 16.37 -38.14 32.38
CA GLU A 25 17.81 -37.97 32.34
C GLU A 25 18.45 -38.88 31.29
N ALA A 26 19.35 -38.33 30.47
CA ALA A 26 20.67 -38.89 30.09
C ALA A 26 21.16 -38.17 28.82
N ASP A 27 22.26 -37.42 28.88
CA ASP A 27 23.60 -37.98 28.80
C ASP A 27 24.63 -36.84 28.68
N SER A 28 25.71 -37.00 29.41
CA SER A 28 26.80 -36.05 29.57
C SER A 28 27.71 -36.02 28.34
N ASP A 29 27.88 -34.85 27.73
CA ASP A 29 29.18 -34.28 27.34
C ASP A 29 29.00 -33.17 26.31
N ARG A 30 29.28 -31.92 26.71
CA ARG A 30 30.09 -30.95 25.95
C ARG A 30 30.17 -29.62 26.69
N LYS A 31 31.41 -29.30 27.08
CA LYS A 31 31.83 -28.03 27.69
C LYS A 31 31.43 -26.84 26.79
N CYS A 32 30.65 -25.93 27.36
CA CYS A 32 30.34 -24.64 26.77
C CYS A 32 31.52 -23.68 27.05
N VAL A 33 32.28 -23.34 26.01
CA VAL A 33 33.33 -22.32 26.08
C VAL A 33 32.69 -20.97 25.77
N VAL A 34 32.51 -20.16 26.81
CA VAL A 34 32.13 -18.75 26.71
C VAL A 34 33.40 -17.98 26.31
N LEU A 35 33.44 -17.44 25.10
CA LEU A 35 34.42 -16.45 24.70
C LEU A 35 33.77 -15.07 24.76
N SER A 36 34.18 -14.31 25.76
CA SER A 36 33.99 -12.87 25.86
C SER A 36 35.09 -12.17 25.04
N ASP A 37 34.68 -11.43 24.01
CA ASP A 37 35.54 -10.49 23.30
C ASP A 37 35.63 -9.19 24.10
N ASP A 38 36.83 -8.81 24.54
CA ASP A 38 37.26 -7.42 24.80
C ASP A 38 38.76 -7.40 25.19
N GLU A 39 39.66 -7.21 24.22
CA GLU A 39 41.01 -6.69 24.47
C GLU A 39 41.43 -5.70 23.35
N CYS A 40 41.31 -4.41 23.65
CA CYS A 40 42.01 -3.34 22.93
C CYS A 40 43.38 -3.10 23.60
N LYS A 41 44.46 -3.45 22.89
CA LYS A 41 45.84 -3.09 23.24
C LYS A 41 46.17 -1.69 22.70
N VAL A 42 46.62 -0.79 23.57
CA VAL A 42 47.39 0.41 23.20
C VAL A 42 48.67 0.42 24.03
N ASN A 43 49.81 0.35 23.34
CA ASN A 43 51.14 0.58 23.90
C ASN A 43 51.54 2.04 23.66
N SER A 44 52.00 2.74 24.69
CA SER A 44 53.08 3.72 24.58
C SER A 44 53.71 4.02 25.94
N ASN A 45 55.01 3.73 26.05
CA ASN A 45 55.90 4.19 27.10
C ASN A 45 56.51 5.55 26.69
N GLY A 46 56.55 6.50 27.63
CA GLY A 46 57.28 7.76 27.52
C GLY A 46 57.37 8.45 28.89
N ASN A 47 58.59 8.77 29.31
CA ASN A 47 59.01 9.08 30.69
C ASN A 47 59.09 10.61 30.99
N PHE A 48 58.62 11.01 32.20
CA PHE A 48 58.99 12.15 33.09
C PHE A 48 58.86 13.64 32.64
N PRO A 49 58.86 14.67 33.56
CA PRO A 49 58.74 14.69 35.03
C PRO A 49 57.72 15.72 35.65
N SER A 50 57.62 15.64 36.98
CA SER A 50 56.93 16.42 38.03
C SER A 50 56.79 17.95 37.95
N THR A 51 55.68 18.50 38.48
CA THR A 51 55.67 19.64 39.46
C THR A 51 54.30 19.92 40.14
N SER A 52 54.32 19.91 41.48
CA SER A 52 53.60 20.73 42.48
C SER A 52 52.08 21.06 42.41
N LEU A 53 51.36 20.47 43.37
CA LEU A 53 50.54 21.10 44.43
C LEU A 53 49.53 22.23 44.06
N LYS A 54 48.24 21.96 44.30
CA LYS A 54 47.45 22.63 45.36
C LYS A 54 46.20 21.81 45.73
N LYS A 55 46.11 21.46 47.02
CA LYS A 55 44.93 20.91 47.72
C LYS A 55 43.94 22.05 48.01
N ASN A 56 42.64 21.75 47.84
CA ASN A 56 41.45 22.25 48.56
C ASN A 56 40.26 21.61 47.80
N SER A 57 39.24 20.98 48.37
CA SER A 57 38.74 20.75 49.72
C SER A 57 37.85 19.50 49.66
N VAL A 58 37.83 18.71 50.73
CA VAL A 58 37.05 17.48 50.89
C VAL A 58 35.58 17.82 51.17
N ASN A 59 34.62 17.16 50.51
CA ASN A 59 33.56 16.37 51.18
C ASN A 59 32.58 15.69 50.22
N SER A 60 32.58 14.35 50.34
CA SER A 60 31.46 13.40 50.34
C SER A 60 30.47 13.41 49.18
N LEU A 61 30.58 12.42 48.28
CA LEU A 61 29.43 11.74 47.70
C LEU A 61 29.74 10.24 47.59
N VAL A 62 29.04 9.48 48.41
CA VAL A 62 28.95 8.02 48.40
C VAL A 62 28.35 7.59 47.05
N CYS A 63 29.04 6.71 46.33
CA CYS A 63 28.51 6.03 45.15
C CYS A 63 27.64 4.84 45.63
N GLU A 64 26.33 5.06 45.73
CA GLU A 64 25.35 3.98 45.80
C GLU A 64 25.00 3.48 44.41
N SER A 65 25.10 2.16 44.26
CA SER A 65 24.69 1.35 43.12
C SER A 65 23.23 1.60 42.74
N LYS A 66 22.98 2.21 41.56
CA LYS A 66 21.64 2.25 40.97
C LYS A 66 21.38 0.98 40.17
N THR A 67 20.58 0.10 40.76
CA THR A 67 19.88 -1.04 40.15
C THR A 67 19.18 -0.65 38.84
N LYS A 68 19.38 -1.46 37.79
CA LYS A 68 18.64 -1.40 36.52
C LYS A 68 17.13 -1.49 36.80
N LYS A 69 16.37 -0.43 36.48
CA LYS A 69 14.90 -0.50 36.48
C LYS A 69 14.44 -1.33 35.28
N LYS A 70 13.69 -2.41 35.56
CA LYS A 70 12.84 -3.11 34.58
C LYS A 70 11.90 -2.10 33.93
N ALA A 71 11.74 -2.18 32.62
CA ALA A 71 10.70 -1.44 31.91
C ALA A 71 9.35 -2.07 32.26
N ASP A 72 8.50 -1.31 32.95
CA ASP A 72 7.13 -1.74 33.23
C ASP A 72 6.32 -1.75 31.92
N ILE A 73 5.78 -2.92 31.58
CA ILE A 73 4.79 -3.08 30.50
C ILE A 73 3.49 -2.48 31.04
N ILE A 74 3.14 -1.29 30.57
CA ILE A 74 1.83 -0.71 30.85
C ILE A 74 0.83 -1.37 29.88
N CYS A 75 0.11 -2.39 30.37
CA CYS A 75 -1.13 -2.86 29.75
C CYS A 75 -2.20 -1.79 30.01
N ILE A 76 -2.74 -1.20 28.94
CA ILE A 76 -3.92 -0.34 29.00
C ILE A 76 -5.01 -1.10 28.27
N ASP A 77 -6.15 -1.30 28.92
CA ASP A 77 -7.29 -2.00 28.36
C ASP A 77 -7.83 -1.27 27.12
N ASP A 78 -8.27 -2.03 26.11
CA ASP A 78 -8.77 -1.51 24.84
C ASP A 78 -10.01 -0.58 25.00
N ASP A 79 -10.71 -0.66 26.14
CA ASP A 79 -11.90 0.15 26.45
C ASP A 79 -11.58 1.62 26.80
N ASP A 80 -10.38 1.93 27.30
CA ASP A 80 -9.96 3.32 27.59
C ASP A 80 -9.54 4.09 26.33
N LEU A 81 -9.28 3.40 25.23
CA LEU A 81 -8.99 4.00 23.92
C LEU A 81 -10.25 4.53 23.21
N LEU A 82 -11.44 4.07 23.62
CA LEU A 82 -12.71 4.32 22.93
C LEU A 82 -13.49 5.57 23.42
N LYS A 83 -13.06 6.21 24.52
CA LYS A 83 -13.87 7.24 25.22
C LYS A 83 -13.48 8.71 24.99
N LEU A 84 -12.56 9.01 24.08
CA LEU A 84 -12.00 10.37 23.99
C LEU A 84 -12.03 10.95 22.57
N SER A 85 -12.58 12.15 22.48
CA SER A 85 -12.77 12.95 21.27
C SER A 85 -11.46 13.58 20.78
N ASP A 86 -11.43 14.09 19.53
CA ASP A 86 -10.25 14.79 18.98
C ASP A 86 -9.78 15.98 19.86
N ASP A 87 -10.66 16.50 20.73
CA ASP A 87 -10.41 17.62 21.65
C ASP A 87 -9.69 17.21 22.95
N ASP A 88 -9.71 15.93 23.34
CA ASP A 88 -9.15 15.46 24.61
C ASP A 88 -7.62 15.32 24.60
N ASP A 89 -7.01 15.20 23.42
CA ASP A 89 -5.54 15.22 23.25
C ASP A 89 -4.91 16.59 23.60
N LEU A 90 -5.72 17.64 23.78
CA LEU A 90 -5.28 18.99 24.16
C LEU A 90 -5.14 19.19 25.67
N ALA A 91 -5.89 18.44 26.49
CA ALA A 91 -5.91 18.64 27.94
C ALA A 91 -4.71 17.99 28.65
N GLU A 92 -4.19 16.87 28.15
CA GLU A 92 -3.09 16.11 28.78
C GLU A 92 -1.69 16.73 28.55
N TYR A 93 -1.54 17.75 27.71
CA TYR A 93 -0.23 18.31 27.30
C TYR A 93 0.02 19.76 27.80
N THR A 94 -0.50 20.12 28.98
CA THR A 94 -0.25 21.44 29.58
C THR A 94 1.05 21.52 30.40
N GLY A 95 1.99 20.59 30.17
CA GLY A 95 3.21 20.48 30.97
C GLY A 95 4.47 20.07 30.19
N ASP A 96 4.76 20.66 29.02
CA ASP A 96 6.13 21.07 28.64
C ASP A 96 6.21 21.68 27.22
N LYS A 97 7.22 22.52 27.02
CA LYS A 97 7.43 23.50 25.92
C LYS A 97 7.59 22.94 24.49
N HIS A 98 6.56 22.29 23.95
CA HIS A 98 6.41 22.14 22.49
C HIS A 98 5.00 22.53 22.04
N ASN A 99 4.82 23.82 21.70
CA ASN A 99 3.63 24.33 21.02
C ASN A 99 3.50 23.65 19.64
N ILE A 100 2.72 22.58 19.55
CA ILE A 100 2.17 22.14 18.27
C ILE A 100 0.91 23.01 18.06
N PRO A 101 0.84 23.83 17.01
CA PRO A 101 -0.31 24.69 16.77
C PRO A 101 -1.58 23.85 16.63
N LEU A 102 -2.67 24.31 17.24
CA LEU A 102 -4.01 23.82 16.95
C LEU A 102 -4.25 23.97 15.43
N VAL A 103 -4.19 22.86 14.70
CA VAL A 103 -4.38 22.89 13.24
C VAL A 103 -5.86 23.07 12.98
N ARG A 104 -6.28 24.33 12.80
CA ARG A 104 -7.64 24.64 12.33
C ARG A 104 -7.82 24.01 10.96
N LEU A 105 -8.70 23.03 10.87
CA LEU A 105 -8.98 22.32 9.63
C LEU A 105 -9.59 23.27 8.60
N ALA A 106 -9.16 23.13 7.34
CA ALA A 106 -9.83 23.78 6.23
C ALA A 106 -11.32 23.37 6.18
N GLN A 107 -12.17 24.31 5.76
CA GLN A 107 -13.62 24.06 5.65
C GLN A 107 -13.92 22.89 4.70
N GLU A 108 -13.17 22.77 3.61
CA GLU A 108 -13.30 21.66 2.65
C GLU A 108 -13.07 20.28 3.30
N THR A 109 -12.13 20.20 4.24
CA THR A 109 -11.84 18.97 5.00
C THR A 109 -13.01 18.64 5.92
N LEU A 110 -13.56 19.63 6.62
CA LEU A 110 -14.72 19.45 7.49
C LEU A 110 -15.97 19.01 6.72
N ASP A 111 -16.22 19.61 5.55
CA ASP A 111 -17.35 19.27 4.69
C ASP A 111 -17.20 17.85 4.10
N ALA A 112 -15.98 17.46 3.71
CA ALA A 112 -15.66 16.11 3.28
C ALA A 112 -15.87 15.08 4.42
N GLU A 113 -15.43 15.40 5.63
CA GLU A 113 -15.63 14.54 6.80
C GLU A 113 -17.13 14.41 7.16
N LYS A 114 -17.90 15.50 7.07
CA LYS A 114 -19.35 15.50 7.35
C LYS A 114 -20.12 14.67 6.31
N SER A 115 -19.87 14.91 5.02
CA SER A 115 -20.53 14.17 3.94
C SER A 115 -20.23 12.67 3.99
N GLU A 116 -19.02 12.26 4.36
CA GLU A 116 -18.68 10.85 4.52
C GLU A 116 -19.36 10.22 5.75
N ARG A 117 -19.51 10.96 6.85
CA ARG A 117 -20.24 10.50 8.04
C ARG A 117 -21.73 10.27 7.72
N GLU A 118 -22.35 11.17 6.97
CA GLU A 118 -23.73 11.03 6.52
C GLU A 118 -23.90 9.83 5.57
N ARG A 119 -22.95 9.63 4.65
CA ARG A 119 -22.93 8.46 3.76
C ARG A 119 -22.83 7.14 4.54
N ARG A 120 -21.98 7.09 5.56
CA ARG A 120 -21.82 5.92 6.43
C ARG A 120 -23.13 5.56 7.12
N LYS A 121 -23.81 6.56 7.71
CA LYS A 121 -25.09 6.35 8.39
C LYS A 121 -26.14 5.73 7.44
N ARG A 122 -26.24 6.24 6.22
CA ARG A 122 -27.16 5.68 5.19
C ARG A 122 -26.83 4.23 4.82
N LEU A 123 -25.54 3.91 4.67
CA LEU A 123 -25.11 2.54 4.36
C LEU A 123 -25.35 1.57 5.51
N GLU A 124 -25.16 2.01 6.76
CA GLU A 124 -25.46 1.21 7.95
C GLU A 124 -26.97 0.94 8.07
N GLU A 125 -27.81 1.96 7.87
CA GLU A 125 -29.26 1.83 7.80
C GLU A 125 -29.68 0.86 6.69
N SER A 126 -29.16 1.03 5.47
CA SER A 126 -29.46 0.14 4.33
C SER A 126 -29.02 -1.31 4.59
N LYS A 127 -27.83 -1.53 5.14
CA LYS A 127 -27.33 -2.87 5.50
C LYS A 127 -28.17 -3.53 6.60
N SER A 128 -28.69 -2.77 7.55
CA SER A 128 -29.56 -3.31 8.61
C SER A 128 -30.91 -3.80 8.07
N VAL A 129 -31.40 -3.14 7.02
CA VAL A 129 -32.64 -3.51 6.32
C VAL A 129 -32.41 -4.69 5.38
N PHE A 130 -31.25 -4.74 4.73
CA PHE A 130 -30.95 -5.76 3.75
C PHE A 130 -29.47 -6.17 3.70
N ASN A 131 -29.22 -7.46 3.88
CA ASN A 131 -27.97 -8.11 3.51
C ASN A 131 -28.22 -9.02 2.30
N GLY A 132 -27.70 -8.65 1.14
CA GLY A 132 -27.98 -9.34 -0.12
C GLY A 132 -27.02 -10.47 -0.48
N ILE A 133 -26.12 -10.85 0.43
CA ILE A 133 -25.23 -11.98 0.26
C ILE A 133 -25.85 -13.21 0.93
N GLU A 134 -26.38 -14.13 0.13
CA GLU A 134 -26.97 -15.37 0.60
C GLU A 134 -25.97 -16.52 0.43
N LEU A 135 -25.77 -17.28 1.49
CA LEU A 135 -24.97 -18.51 1.50
C LEU A 135 -25.91 -19.72 1.37
N ASN A 136 -25.44 -20.79 0.75
CA ASN A 136 -26.10 -22.08 0.85
C ASN A 136 -25.93 -22.58 2.29
N THR A 137 -27.05 -22.79 2.99
CA THR A 137 -27.11 -23.42 4.32
C THR A 137 -27.67 -24.83 4.17
N ASP A 138 -27.13 -25.79 4.93
CA ASP A 138 -27.45 -27.23 4.86
C ASP A 138 -28.89 -27.62 5.28
N ASP A 139 -29.81 -26.66 5.39
CA ASP A 139 -31.12 -26.81 6.05
C ASP A 139 -32.26 -27.27 5.12
N SER A 140 -31.96 -27.53 3.85
CA SER A 140 -32.87 -28.27 2.97
C SER A 140 -32.38 -29.71 2.89
N GLY A 141 -33.16 -30.67 3.42
CA GLY A 141 -32.90 -32.12 3.42
C GLY A 141 -32.78 -32.77 2.04
N CYS A 142 -31.95 -32.22 1.17
CA CYS A 142 -31.63 -32.65 -0.18
C CYS A 142 -30.10 -32.79 -0.24
N SER A 143 -29.65 -33.99 -0.62
CA SER A 143 -28.26 -34.46 -0.78
C SER A 143 -27.12 -33.46 -0.51
N THR A 144 -26.30 -33.81 0.47
CA THR A 144 -25.07 -33.18 1.01
C THR A 144 -23.94 -32.84 0.01
N PHE A 145 -24.19 -32.80 -1.30
CA PHE A 145 -23.14 -32.73 -2.33
C PHE A 145 -23.02 -31.40 -3.10
N GLU A 146 -23.95 -30.44 -2.92
CA GLU A 146 -23.95 -29.16 -3.68
C GLU A 146 -23.90 -27.87 -2.82
N CYS A 147 -23.88 -27.98 -1.49
CA CYS A 147 -23.95 -26.81 -0.60
C CYS A 147 -22.59 -26.30 -0.09
N THR A 148 -21.56 -27.13 -0.22
CA THR A 148 -20.19 -26.84 0.25
C THR A 148 -19.18 -27.00 -0.88
N ASP A 149 -18.11 -26.21 -0.85
CA ASP A 149 -16.97 -26.40 -1.77
C ASP A 149 -16.22 -27.70 -1.44
N GLU A 150 -15.25 -28.09 -2.28
CA GLU A 150 -14.40 -29.28 -2.06
C GLU A 150 -13.68 -29.30 -0.69
N HIS A 151 -13.69 -28.18 0.04
CA HIS A 151 -13.05 -27.96 1.33
C HIS A 151 -14.06 -27.74 2.47
N GLY A 152 -15.36 -27.99 2.25
CA GLY A 152 -16.41 -27.90 3.28
C GLY A 152 -16.89 -26.49 3.62
N ASN A 153 -16.53 -25.46 2.84
CA ASN A 153 -17.00 -24.09 3.06
C ASN A 153 -18.34 -23.83 2.36
N PRO A 154 -19.27 -23.05 2.96
CA PRO A 154 -20.56 -22.76 2.34
C PRO A 154 -20.38 -21.96 1.05
N THR A 155 -21.00 -22.43 -0.04
CA THR A 155 -20.96 -21.76 -1.34
C THR A 155 -21.94 -20.59 -1.38
N LEU A 156 -21.69 -19.60 -2.24
CA LEU A 156 -22.61 -18.49 -2.45
C LEU A 156 -23.84 -18.95 -3.25
N LYS A 157 -25.03 -18.59 -2.77
CA LYS A 157 -26.31 -18.82 -3.45
C LYS A 157 -26.64 -17.67 -4.40
N SER A 158 -26.58 -16.46 -3.87
CA SER A 158 -26.91 -15.24 -4.60
C SER A 158 -26.18 -14.04 -4.01
N VAL A 159 -25.81 -13.10 -4.87
CA VAL A 159 -25.18 -11.83 -4.47
C VAL A 159 -26.00 -10.69 -5.08
N MET A 160 -26.84 -10.08 -4.27
CA MET A 160 -27.63 -8.90 -4.62
C MET A 160 -26.99 -7.67 -3.99
N LEU A 161 -26.63 -6.70 -4.83
CA LEU A 161 -25.96 -5.47 -4.42
C LEU A 161 -26.94 -4.39 -3.99
N ASP A 162 -28.07 -4.27 -4.70
CA ASP A 162 -29.11 -3.27 -4.42
C ASP A 162 -30.50 -3.75 -4.85
N ARG A 163 -31.52 -3.32 -4.10
CA ARG A 163 -32.93 -3.56 -4.40
C ARG A 163 -33.49 -2.34 -5.12
N ASP A 164 -33.93 -2.53 -6.36
CA ASP A 164 -34.62 -1.48 -7.10
C ASP A 164 -36.00 -1.26 -6.50
N SER A 165 -36.12 -0.31 -5.57
CA SER A 165 -37.34 -0.07 -4.80
C SER A 165 -38.23 1.01 -5.43
N GLU A 166 -37.71 1.75 -6.42
CA GLU A 166 -38.34 2.95 -6.99
C GLU A 166 -38.99 2.72 -8.36
N SER A 167 -38.65 1.64 -9.08
CA SER A 167 -39.23 1.37 -10.39
C SER A 167 -40.56 0.62 -10.33
N GLN A 168 -41.40 0.85 -11.34
CA GLN A 168 -42.62 0.07 -11.58
C GLN A 168 -42.34 -1.42 -11.82
N THR A 169 -41.16 -1.76 -12.35
CA THR A 169 -40.66 -3.14 -12.48
C THR A 169 -39.27 -3.21 -11.85
N PRO A 170 -39.12 -3.80 -10.65
CA PRO A 170 -37.86 -3.78 -9.91
C PRO A 170 -36.80 -4.61 -10.65
N ILE A 171 -35.75 -3.95 -11.13
CA ILE A 171 -34.57 -4.61 -11.70
C ILE A 171 -33.46 -4.57 -10.64
N PRO A 172 -33.33 -5.57 -9.77
CA PRO A 172 -32.33 -5.56 -8.72
C PRO A 172 -30.93 -5.66 -9.31
N VAL A 173 -29.97 -4.98 -8.69
CA VAL A 173 -28.56 -5.10 -9.07
C VAL A 173 -28.03 -6.40 -8.48
N ARG A 174 -27.77 -7.39 -9.33
CA ARG A 174 -27.30 -8.72 -8.92
C ARG A 174 -26.09 -9.14 -9.72
N VAL A 175 -25.15 -9.81 -9.05
CA VAL A 175 -24.02 -10.44 -9.73
C VAL A 175 -24.55 -11.63 -10.53
N HIS A 176 -24.04 -11.78 -11.76
CA HIS A 176 -24.49 -12.83 -12.66
C HIS A 176 -24.26 -14.23 -12.04
N PRO A 177 -25.22 -15.17 -12.13
CA PRO A 177 -25.14 -16.47 -11.46
C PRO A 177 -23.89 -17.29 -11.80
N PHE A 178 -23.35 -17.15 -13.02
CA PHE A 178 -22.11 -17.82 -13.42
C PHE A 178 -20.92 -17.39 -12.55
N LEU A 179 -20.78 -16.09 -12.30
CA LEU A 179 -19.72 -15.54 -11.47
C LEU A 179 -19.94 -15.88 -9.99
N VAL A 180 -21.18 -15.87 -9.51
CA VAL A 180 -21.51 -16.24 -8.12
C VAL A 180 -21.03 -17.65 -7.76
N LYS A 181 -21.12 -18.60 -8.70
CA LYS A 181 -20.63 -19.99 -8.49
C LYS A 181 -19.13 -20.08 -8.20
N VAL A 182 -18.35 -19.13 -8.71
CA VAL A 182 -16.88 -19.14 -8.60
C VAL A 182 -16.39 -18.25 -7.45
N LEU A 183 -17.18 -17.23 -7.10
CA LEU A 183 -16.81 -16.26 -6.08
C LEU A 183 -16.77 -16.88 -4.68
N LYS A 184 -15.80 -16.45 -3.87
CA LYS A 184 -15.74 -16.74 -2.43
C LYS A 184 -16.46 -15.65 -1.63
N LYS A 185 -16.83 -15.94 -0.38
CA LYS A 185 -17.52 -15.00 0.52
C LYS A 185 -16.83 -13.64 0.63
N HIS A 186 -15.52 -13.62 0.90
CA HIS A 186 -14.76 -12.36 1.01
C HIS A 186 -14.71 -11.56 -0.30
N GLN A 187 -14.87 -12.24 -1.45
CA GLN A 187 -14.90 -11.60 -2.76
C GLN A 187 -16.28 -10.96 -3.01
N ALA A 188 -17.36 -11.64 -2.63
CA ALA A 188 -18.70 -11.05 -2.69
C ALA A 188 -18.84 -9.82 -1.77
N GLU A 189 -18.30 -9.89 -0.55
CA GLU A 189 -18.21 -8.74 0.36
C GLU A 189 -17.42 -7.59 -0.27
N GLY A 190 -16.30 -7.88 -0.93
CA GLY A 190 -15.50 -6.90 -1.67
C GLY A 190 -16.29 -6.25 -2.81
N ILE A 191 -17.06 -7.01 -3.58
CA ILE A 191 -17.93 -6.47 -4.65
C ILE A 191 -19.01 -5.55 -4.07
N GLN A 192 -19.67 -5.96 -2.98
CA GLN A 192 -20.63 -5.11 -2.26
C GLN A 192 -19.98 -3.82 -1.78
N PHE A 193 -18.76 -3.91 -1.23
CA PHE A 193 -18.00 -2.76 -0.78
C PHE A 193 -17.71 -1.79 -1.95
N LEU A 194 -17.27 -2.29 -3.10
CA LEU A 194 -17.02 -1.48 -4.29
C LEU A 194 -18.29 -0.77 -4.77
N TYR A 195 -19.42 -1.47 -4.80
CA TYR A 195 -20.72 -0.89 -5.16
C TYR A 195 -21.13 0.22 -4.20
N ASN A 196 -21.08 -0.04 -2.89
CA ASN A 196 -21.44 0.93 -1.86
C ASN A 196 -20.57 2.20 -1.91
N CYS A 197 -19.30 2.07 -2.28
CA CYS A 197 -18.37 3.19 -2.36
C CYS A 197 -18.48 4.00 -3.65
N THR A 198 -18.79 3.36 -4.78
CA THR A 198 -18.77 4.01 -6.10
C THR A 198 -20.15 4.49 -6.56
N ILE A 199 -21.20 3.75 -6.22
CA ILE A 199 -22.58 3.99 -6.66
C ILE A 199 -23.50 4.28 -5.47
N GLU A 200 -23.27 3.64 -4.32
CA GLU A 200 -24.10 3.74 -3.10
C GLU A 200 -25.49 3.11 -3.25
N SER A 201 -26.29 3.58 -4.21
CA SER A 201 -27.63 3.06 -4.50
C SER A 201 -28.10 3.49 -5.91
N LEU A 202 -29.09 2.81 -6.46
CA LEU A 202 -29.70 3.14 -7.76
C LEU A 202 -30.33 4.55 -7.80
N SER A 203 -30.88 5.05 -6.68
CA SER A 203 -31.47 6.39 -6.60
C SER A 203 -30.43 7.52 -6.65
N ARG A 204 -29.16 7.21 -6.35
CA ARG A 204 -28.05 8.16 -6.30
C ARG A 204 -27.12 8.06 -7.51
N LEU A 205 -27.58 7.48 -8.62
CA LEU A 205 -26.76 7.35 -9.83
C LEU A 205 -26.31 8.68 -10.44
N ASP A 206 -27.10 9.76 -10.26
CA ASP A 206 -26.78 11.10 -10.78
C ASP A 206 -25.74 11.85 -9.96
N GLU A 207 -25.46 11.40 -8.73
CA GLU A 207 -24.40 11.95 -7.90
C GLU A 207 -23.02 11.62 -8.53
N PRO A 208 -21.96 12.39 -8.23
CA PRO A 208 -20.64 12.15 -8.82
C PRO A 208 -20.00 10.82 -8.38
N GLY A 209 -20.58 10.14 -7.39
CA GLY A 209 -20.06 8.92 -6.78
C GLY A 209 -18.83 9.17 -5.90
N GLY A 210 -18.33 8.09 -5.31
CA GLY A 210 -17.10 8.09 -4.51
C GLY A 210 -16.10 7.06 -5.02
N GLY A 211 -15.00 6.93 -4.31
CA GLY A 211 -14.00 5.93 -4.61
C GLY A 211 -13.83 4.86 -3.53
N ALA A 212 -13.16 3.77 -3.90
CA ALA A 212 -12.84 2.64 -3.04
C ALA A 212 -11.36 2.23 -3.17
N ILE A 213 -10.79 1.68 -2.10
CA ILE A 213 -9.51 1.00 -2.08
C ILE A 213 -9.75 -0.46 -1.70
N LEU A 214 -9.47 -1.38 -2.62
CA LEU A 214 -9.51 -2.82 -2.39
C LEU A 214 -8.12 -3.30 -1.97
N GLY A 215 -7.92 -3.39 -0.65
CA GLY A 215 -6.67 -3.72 0.01
C GLY A 215 -6.47 -5.20 0.31
N HIS A 216 -7.05 -6.11 -0.47
CA HIS A 216 -6.92 -7.55 -0.25
C HIS A 216 -5.49 -8.02 -0.60
N CYS A 217 -4.90 -8.87 0.24
CA CYS A 217 -3.58 -9.46 -0.01
C CYS A 217 -3.44 -10.09 -1.41
N MET A 218 -2.20 -10.20 -1.89
CA MET A 218 -1.90 -10.82 -3.19
C MET A 218 -2.43 -12.26 -3.21
N GLY A 219 -3.01 -12.71 -4.33
CA GLY A 219 -3.59 -14.06 -4.43
C GLY A 219 -5.05 -14.21 -3.94
N LEU A 220 -5.66 -13.21 -3.29
CA LEU A 220 -7.07 -13.27 -2.87
C LEU A 220 -8.11 -13.07 -4.00
N GLY A 221 -7.66 -12.96 -5.26
CA GLY A 221 -8.53 -12.78 -6.43
C GLY A 221 -9.15 -11.39 -6.55
N LYS A 222 -8.34 -10.32 -6.46
CA LYS A 222 -8.82 -8.94 -6.66
C LYS A 222 -9.32 -8.68 -8.07
N THR A 223 -8.63 -9.21 -9.08
CA THR A 223 -8.98 -9.04 -10.49
C THR A 223 -10.37 -9.62 -10.78
N LEU A 224 -10.67 -10.82 -10.29
CA LEU A 224 -12.00 -11.43 -10.41
C LEU A 224 -13.08 -10.56 -9.75
N GLN A 225 -12.83 -10.00 -8.56
CA GLN A 225 -13.78 -9.10 -7.90
C GLN A 225 -14.08 -7.86 -8.75
N ILE A 226 -13.05 -7.24 -9.33
CA ILE A 226 -13.24 -6.11 -10.25
C ILE A 226 -14.01 -6.53 -11.49
N ILE A 227 -13.65 -7.64 -12.14
CA ILE A 227 -14.33 -8.11 -13.35
C ILE A 227 -15.81 -8.39 -13.04
N ALA A 228 -16.12 -9.06 -11.93
CA ALA A 228 -17.49 -9.33 -11.54
C ALA A 228 -18.28 -8.06 -11.18
N PHE A 229 -17.63 -7.11 -10.51
CA PHE A 229 -18.20 -5.79 -10.24
C PHE A 229 -18.48 -5.02 -11.53
N LEU A 230 -17.49 -4.93 -12.44
CA LEU A 230 -17.63 -4.27 -13.74
C LEU A 230 -18.70 -4.95 -14.58
N HIS A 231 -18.75 -6.28 -14.58
CA HIS A 231 -19.78 -7.03 -15.27
C HIS A 231 -21.16 -6.62 -14.80
N THR A 232 -21.38 -6.66 -13.49
CA THR A 232 -22.65 -6.33 -12.86
C THR A 232 -23.13 -4.91 -13.18
N ILE A 233 -22.24 -3.91 -13.14
CA ILE A 233 -22.64 -2.50 -13.40
C ILE A 233 -22.82 -2.20 -14.89
N LEU A 234 -22.06 -2.88 -15.77
CA LEU A 234 -22.08 -2.62 -17.21
C LEU A 234 -23.22 -3.36 -17.90
N THR A 235 -23.67 -4.50 -17.39
CA THR A 235 -24.85 -5.20 -17.95
C THR A 235 -26.18 -4.64 -17.41
N HIS A 236 -26.18 -4.02 -16.25
CA HIS A 236 -27.40 -3.48 -15.65
C HIS A 236 -27.94 -2.26 -16.42
N GLU A 237 -29.16 -2.34 -16.93
CA GLU A 237 -29.77 -1.36 -17.86
C GLU A 237 -29.78 0.09 -17.37
N LYS A 238 -30.02 0.33 -16.07
CA LYS A 238 -30.04 1.69 -15.52
C LYS A 238 -28.64 2.26 -15.30
N ILE A 239 -27.71 1.40 -14.87
CA ILE A 239 -26.36 1.83 -14.50
C ILE A 239 -25.54 2.04 -15.76
N SER A 240 -25.66 1.14 -16.73
CA SER A 240 -24.96 1.21 -18.02
C SER A 240 -25.28 2.47 -18.81
N LYS A 241 -26.48 3.06 -18.66
CA LYS A 241 -26.83 4.37 -19.25
C LYS A 241 -25.98 5.53 -18.72
N LYS A 242 -25.49 5.45 -17.48
CA LYS A 242 -24.71 6.50 -16.81
C LYS A 242 -23.22 6.14 -16.71
N ILE A 243 -22.90 4.86 -16.60
CA ILE A 243 -21.55 4.32 -16.44
C ILE A 243 -21.35 3.26 -17.53
N ASN A 244 -20.85 3.67 -18.68
CA ASN A 244 -20.57 2.77 -19.81
C ASN A 244 -19.09 2.74 -20.23
N LYS A 245 -18.31 3.76 -19.88
CA LYS A 245 -16.88 3.86 -20.24
C LYS A 245 -16.02 3.69 -19.01
N VAL A 246 -15.30 2.59 -18.95
CA VAL A 246 -14.42 2.25 -17.84
C VAL A 246 -12.97 2.23 -18.30
N LEU A 247 -12.10 2.88 -17.54
CA LEU A 247 -10.66 2.89 -17.78
C LEU A 247 -9.97 2.04 -16.70
N VAL A 248 -9.21 1.03 -17.11
CA VAL A 248 -8.40 0.20 -16.21
C VAL A 248 -6.93 0.51 -16.47
N VAL A 249 -6.27 1.10 -15.48
CA VAL A 249 -4.85 1.47 -15.54
C VAL A 249 -4.04 0.48 -14.72
N VAL A 250 -3.07 -0.18 -15.35
CA VAL A 250 -2.34 -1.31 -14.73
C VAL A 250 -0.83 -1.22 -14.98
N PRO A 251 0.01 -1.95 -14.23
CA PRO A 251 1.42 -2.12 -14.59
C PRO A 251 1.58 -2.76 -15.99
N LYS A 252 2.60 -2.31 -16.75
CA LYS A 252 2.82 -2.76 -18.13
C LYS A 252 2.88 -4.30 -18.28
N ASN A 253 3.48 -4.98 -17.31
CA ASN A 253 3.67 -6.42 -17.33
C ASN A 253 2.38 -7.23 -17.10
N VAL A 254 1.29 -6.60 -16.65
CA VAL A 254 0.02 -7.29 -16.39
C VAL A 254 -1.09 -6.90 -17.36
N VAL A 255 -0.85 -6.00 -18.33
CA VAL A 255 -1.88 -5.58 -19.31
C VAL A 255 -2.51 -6.77 -20.03
N LEU A 256 -1.67 -7.66 -20.58
CA LEU A 256 -2.16 -8.87 -21.27
C LEU A 256 -2.74 -9.90 -20.29
N ASN A 257 -2.27 -9.93 -19.04
CA ASN A 257 -2.88 -10.78 -18.01
C ASN A 257 -4.32 -10.34 -17.74
N TRP A 258 -4.57 -9.03 -17.63
CA TRP A 258 -5.92 -8.50 -17.47
C TRP A 258 -6.83 -8.87 -18.65
N MET A 259 -6.34 -8.81 -19.89
CA MET A 259 -7.09 -9.28 -21.07
C MET A 259 -7.46 -10.76 -20.96
N ASN A 260 -6.51 -11.62 -20.60
CA ASN A 260 -6.74 -13.05 -20.42
C ASN A 260 -7.74 -13.34 -19.28
N GLU A 261 -7.73 -12.54 -18.21
CA GLU A 261 -8.68 -12.68 -17.10
C GLU A 261 -10.10 -12.28 -17.52
N PHE A 262 -10.26 -11.21 -18.31
CA PHE A 262 -11.57 -10.88 -18.91
C PHE A 262 -12.08 -12.01 -19.80
N GLU A 263 -11.23 -12.56 -20.66
CA GLU A 263 -11.60 -13.67 -21.53
C GLU A 263 -11.94 -14.94 -20.73
N LYS A 264 -11.14 -15.26 -19.71
CA LYS A 264 -11.35 -16.44 -18.85
C LYS A 264 -12.67 -16.37 -18.08
N TRP A 265 -12.96 -15.23 -17.45
CA TRP A 265 -14.10 -15.11 -16.54
C TRP A 265 -15.40 -14.71 -17.21
N LEU A 266 -15.36 -14.17 -18.43
CA LEU A 266 -16.55 -13.83 -19.21
C LEU A 266 -16.73 -14.77 -20.42
N TYR A 267 -16.02 -15.90 -20.44
CA TYR A 267 -16.09 -16.87 -21.53
C TYR A 267 -17.51 -17.43 -21.69
N GLY A 268 -18.09 -17.30 -22.89
CA GLY A 268 -19.40 -17.86 -23.21
C GLY A 268 -20.59 -17.08 -22.65
N GLU A 269 -20.39 -15.90 -22.06
CA GLU A 269 -21.49 -15.03 -21.68
C GLU A 269 -22.12 -14.34 -22.90
N THR A 270 -23.46 -14.32 -22.93
CA THR A 270 -24.25 -13.70 -24.01
C THR A 270 -24.27 -12.18 -23.92
N ASP A 271 -24.12 -11.62 -22.72
CA ASP A 271 -24.10 -10.19 -22.45
C ASP A 271 -22.66 -9.64 -22.55
N SER A 272 -22.12 -9.69 -23.76
CA SER A 272 -20.70 -9.41 -24.02
C SER A 272 -20.36 -7.94 -23.71
N ILE A 273 -19.52 -7.72 -22.70
CA ILE A 273 -18.84 -6.45 -22.46
C ILE A 273 -17.66 -6.36 -23.41
N ASN A 274 -17.52 -5.24 -24.11
CA ASN A 274 -16.37 -5.04 -24.98
C ASN A 274 -15.16 -4.58 -24.17
N TYR A 275 -14.02 -5.26 -24.30
CA TYR A 275 -12.77 -4.88 -23.64
C TYR A 275 -11.65 -4.74 -24.68
N LEU A 276 -10.85 -3.69 -24.54
CA LEU A 276 -9.78 -3.32 -25.47
C LEU A 276 -8.51 -3.00 -24.68
N GLU A 277 -7.35 -3.30 -25.24
CA GLU A 277 -6.06 -2.89 -24.68
C GLU A 277 -5.30 -1.95 -25.63
N LEU A 278 -4.46 -1.08 -25.05
CA LEU A 278 -3.75 -0.03 -25.79
C LEU A 278 -2.24 -0.28 -25.96
N ASP A 279 -1.62 -1.08 -25.09
CA ASP A 279 -0.16 -1.19 -24.97
C ASP A 279 0.48 -1.96 -26.13
N SER A 280 -0.23 -2.90 -26.77
CA SER A 280 0.32 -3.65 -27.91
C SER A 280 0.39 -2.83 -29.19
N TRP A 281 -0.37 -1.73 -29.30
CA TRP A 281 -0.35 -0.84 -30.45
C TRP A 281 0.97 -0.06 -30.51
N LYS A 282 1.63 -0.09 -31.66
CA LYS A 282 2.97 0.51 -31.83
C LYS A 282 2.91 2.00 -32.08
N THR A 283 1.94 2.48 -32.86
CA THR A 283 1.86 3.88 -33.28
C THR A 283 0.85 4.68 -32.46
N HIS A 284 1.10 5.97 -32.27
CA HIS A 284 0.17 6.87 -31.57
C HIS A 284 -1.16 7.04 -32.33
N GLU A 285 -1.13 6.98 -33.67
CA GLU A 285 -2.34 7.10 -34.49
C GLU A 285 -3.26 5.90 -34.34
N GLU A 286 -2.72 4.67 -34.33
CA GLU A 286 -3.50 3.46 -34.04
C GLU A 286 -4.09 3.50 -32.64
N ARG A 287 -3.28 3.89 -31.64
CA ARG A 287 -3.76 4.06 -30.26
C ARG A 287 -4.95 5.01 -30.20
N LEU A 288 -4.86 6.15 -30.90
CA LEU A 288 -5.94 7.13 -30.96
C LEU A 288 -7.19 6.58 -31.67
N LYS A 289 -7.03 5.81 -32.75
CA LYS A 289 -8.15 5.13 -33.43
C LYS A 289 -8.84 4.14 -32.49
N THR A 290 -8.09 3.35 -31.72
CA THR A 290 -8.63 2.40 -30.73
C THR A 290 -9.38 3.13 -29.61
N ILE A 291 -8.84 4.24 -29.10
CA ILE A 291 -9.52 5.07 -28.10
C ILE A 291 -10.82 5.67 -28.65
N LYS A 292 -10.80 6.18 -29.89
CA LYS A 292 -12.02 6.69 -30.55
C LYS A 292 -13.06 5.60 -30.72
N ARG A 293 -12.64 4.38 -31.10
CA ARG A 293 -13.52 3.21 -31.17
C ARG A 293 -14.12 2.88 -29.80
N TRP A 294 -13.33 2.93 -28.73
CA TRP A 294 -13.79 2.69 -27.36
C TRP A 294 -14.87 3.70 -26.94
N ILE A 295 -14.67 4.99 -27.21
CA ILE A 295 -15.61 6.06 -26.84
C ILE A 295 -16.89 5.98 -27.66
N ASN A 296 -16.78 5.83 -28.98
CA ASN A 296 -17.92 5.84 -29.89
C ASN A 296 -18.70 4.53 -29.87
N TYR A 297 -18.24 3.52 -29.14
CA TYR A 297 -18.96 2.26 -29.02
C TYR A 297 -20.29 2.48 -28.28
N GLU A 298 -21.42 2.07 -28.86
CA GLU A 298 -22.74 2.29 -28.24
C GLU A 298 -22.92 1.48 -26.95
N ARG A 299 -22.30 0.30 -26.90
CA ARG A 299 -22.35 -0.56 -25.72
C ARG A 299 -21.30 -0.19 -24.67
N PRO A 300 -21.50 -0.61 -23.41
CA PRO A 300 -20.52 -0.50 -22.35
C PRO A 300 -19.18 -1.15 -22.74
N ALA A 301 -18.08 -0.46 -22.46
CA ALA A 301 -16.76 -0.89 -22.86
C ALA A 301 -15.67 -0.52 -21.86
N VAL A 302 -14.70 -1.42 -21.72
CA VAL A 302 -13.53 -1.31 -20.86
C VAL A 302 -12.30 -1.07 -21.71
N LEU A 303 -11.49 -0.06 -21.36
CA LEU A 303 -10.18 0.18 -21.95
C LEU A 303 -9.09 -0.11 -20.92
N ILE A 304 -8.12 -0.94 -21.28
CA ILE A 304 -6.99 -1.33 -20.44
C ILE A 304 -5.73 -0.63 -20.97
N ILE A 305 -5.00 0.03 -20.08
CA ILE A 305 -3.79 0.79 -20.42
C ILE A 305 -2.72 0.67 -19.33
N GLY A 306 -1.47 0.61 -19.73
CA GLY A 306 -0.31 0.66 -18.85
C GLY A 306 -0.12 2.04 -18.22
N TYR A 307 0.26 2.12 -16.94
CA TYR A 307 0.55 3.40 -16.26
C TYR A 307 1.52 4.30 -17.03
N GLU A 308 2.60 3.72 -17.55
CA GLU A 308 3.62 4.47 -18.26
C GLU A 308 3.09 5.01 -19.59
N LEU A 309 2.31 4.20 -20.32
CA LEU A 309 1.70 4.63 -21.56
C LEU A 309 0.67 5.74 -21.31
N PHE A 310 -0.20 5.58 -20.31
CA PHE A 310 -1.15 6.61 -19.90
C PHE A 310 -0.45 7.95 -19.63
N ARG A 311 0.65 7.91 -18.87
CA ARG A 311 1.47 9.10 -18.59
C ARG A 311 2.01 9.70 -19.89
N ILE A 312 2.67 8.91 -20.75
CA ILE A 312 3.27 9.41 -22.00
C ILE A 312 2.23 10.12 -22.88
N LEU A 313 1.02 9.56 -22.98
CA LEU A 313 -0.06 10.08 -23.83
C LEU A 313 -0.69 11.36 -23.27
N THR A 314 -0.75 11.52 -21.95
CA THR A 314 -1.50 12.62 -21.30
C THR A 314 -0.64 13.68 -20.63
N PHE A 315 0.66 13.45 -20.44
CA PHE A 315 1.55 14.37 -19.72
C PHE A 315 1.81 15.66 -20.51
N THR A 316 1.35 16.80 -19.98
CA THR A 316 1.45 18.12 -20.62
C THR A 316 2.60 18.96 -20.08
N ASP A 317 2.92 20.06 -20.74
CA ASP A 317 3.95 20.99 -20.26
C ASP A 317 3.54 21.73 -18.98
N GLU A 318 2.24 21.84 -18.69
CA GLU A 318 1.74 22.31 -17.40
C GLU A 318 2.12 21.37 -16.26
N ASP A 319 2.12 20.05 -16.50
CA ASP A 319 2.55 19.06 -15.52
C ASP A 319 4.03 19.23 -15.20
N LYS A 320 4.85 19.53 -16.22
CA LYS A 320 6.27 19.88 -16.04
C LYS A 320 6.42 21.18 -15.24
N ALA A 321 5.60 22.19 -15.51
CA ALA A 321 5.63 23.46 -14.78
C ALA A 321 5.26 23.27 -13.30
N ASN A 322 4.21 22.50 -13.01
CA ASN A 322 3.76 22.18 -11.65
C ASN A 322 4.81 21.36 -10.89
N MET A 323 5.47 20.38 -11.53
CA MET A 323 6.63 19.69 -10.95
C MET A 323 7.78 20.64 -10.61
N ASN A 324 8.04 21.61 -11.48
CA ASN A 324 9.18 22.52 -11.36
C ASN A 324 8.93 23.70 -10.40
N ARG A 325 7.68 24.06 -10.11
CA ARG A 325 7.34 25.10 -9.11
C ARG A 325 7.94 24.77 -7.74
N ASN A 326 8.03 23.49 -7.38
CA ASN A 326 8.64 23.05 -6.12
C ASN A 326 10.18 22.93 -6.15
N LYS A 327 10.84 23.20 -7.30
CA LYS A 327 12.29 22.98 -7.50
C LYS A 327 13.10 24.22 -7.92
N ARG A 328 12.51 25.40 -8.11
CA ARG A 328 13.24 26.52 -8.73
C ARG A 328 14.35 27.10 -7.84
N LYS A 329 15.60 26.84 -8.23
CA LYS A 329 16.60 27.90 -8.45
C LYS A 329 17.08 27.85 -9.91
N ASN A 330 16.83 28.96 -10.62
CA ASN A 330 17.39 29.43 -11.89
C ASN A 330 18.22 28.46 -12.74
N ILE A 331 17.59 27.81 -13.72
CA ILE A 331 18.28 27.37 -14.95
C ILE A 331 17.37 27.76 -16.12
N PRO A 332 17.85 28.56 -17.10
CA PRO A 332 17.06 28.88 -18.29
C PRO A 332 16.80 27.59 -19.08
N LEU A 333 15.52 27.28 -19.32
CA LEU A 333 15.11 26.19 -20.19
C LEU A 333 15.63 26.49 -21.61
N LYS A 334 16.75 25.89 -22.01
CA LYS A 334 17.05 25.73 -23.44
C LYS A 334 15.88 24.96 -24.04
N ARG A 335 15.17 25.55 -25.01
CA ARG A 335 14.18 24.86 -25.84
C ARG A 335 14.90 23.66 -26.47
N LYS A 336 14.60 22.46 -25.96
CA LYS A 336 15.11 21.22 -26.54
C LYS A 336 14.43 21.07 -27.90
N LEU A 337 15.21 20.94 -28.98
CA LEU A 337 14.67 20.57 -30.29
C LEU A 337 13.93 19.25 -30.13
N LEU A 338 12.63 19.26 -30.40
CA LEU A 338 11.78 18.08 -30.31
C LEU A 338 12.10 17.19 -31.52
N THR A 339 12.10 15.88 -31.30
CA THR A 339 12.15 14.93 -32.41
C THR A 339 10.83 14.96 -33.19
N SER A 340 10.85 14.57 -34.47
CA SER A 340 9.64 14.52 -35.31
C SER A 340 8.52 13.67 -34.71
N ASN A 341 8.84 12.64 -33.92
CA ASN A 341 7.87 11.82 -33.19
C ASN A 341 7.27 12.53 -31.96
N GLU A 342 8.06 13.35 -31.26
CA GLU A 342 7.58 14.13 -30.11
C GLU A 342 6.64 15.26 -30.56
N GLU A 343 6.92 15.89 -31.70
CA GLU A 343 6.02 16.89 -32.31
C GLU A 343 4.69 16.28 -32.72
N LYS A 344 4.70 15.11 -33.37
CA LYS A 344 3.48 14.35 -33.69
C LYS A 344 2.67 14.02 -32.43
N LEU A 345 3.32 13.54 -31.38
CA LEU A 345 2.65 13.27 -30.10
C LEU A 345 2.08 14.55 -29.47
N ALA A 346 2.81 15.66 -29.53
CA ALA A 346 2.33 16.94 -29.00
C ALA A 346 1.03 17.41 -29.70
N ASN A 347 0.93 17.20 -31.01
CA ASN A 347 -0.28 17.54 -31.78
C ASN A 347 -1.48 16.64 -31.43
N LEU A 348 -1.26 15.37 -31.09
CA LEU A 348 -2.32 14.43 -30.72
C LEU A 348 -2.70 14.48 -29.23
N ARG A 349 -1.83 15.03 -28.38
CA ARG A 349 -1.99 15.07 -26.92
C ARG A 349 -3.32 15.68 -26.45
N PRO A 350 -3.85 16.78 -27.02
CA PRO A 350 -5.15 17.30 -26.61
C PRO A 350 -6.28 16.27 -26.73
N GLN A 351 -6.29 15.50 -27.82
CA GLN A 351 -7.27 14.43 -28.03
C GLN A 351 -7.08 13.28 -27.04
N PHE A 352 -5.84 12.89 -26.74
CA PHE A 352 -5.58 11.90 -25.70
C PHE A 352 -6.08 12.36 -24.33
N CYS A 353 -5.84 13.62 -23.95
CA CYS A 353 -6.32 14.16 -22.68
C CYS A 353 -7.86 14.19 -22.63
N GLU A 354 -8.51 14.67 -23.68
CA GLU A 354 -9.98 14.69 -23.77
C GLU A 354 -10.56 13.30 -23.57
N TYR A 355 -10.03 12.31 -24.27
CA TYR A 355 -10.55 10.95 -24.26
C TYR A 355 -10.17 10.13 -23.03
N LEU A 356 -8.95 10.27 -22.51
CA LEU A 356 -8.48 9.47 -21.38
C LEU A 356 -8.72 10.12 -20.02
N GLN A 357 -8.89 11.45 -19.94
CA GLN A 357 -9.12 12.16 -18.67
C GLN A 357 -10.58 12.60 -18.48
N ASN A 358 -11.29 12.99 -19.55
CA ASN A 358 -12.66 13.51 -19.42
C ASN A 358 -13.76 12.49 -19.74
N ALA A 359 -13.52 11.53 -20.63
CA ALA A 359 -14.53 10.56 -21.06
C ALA A 359 -14.81 9.38 -20.10
N PRO A 360 -13.85 8.85 -19.30
CA PRO A 360 -14.13 7.71 -18.42
C PRO A 360 -15.12 8.07 -17.31
N HIS A 361 -16.12 7.22 -17.10
CA HIS A 361 -17.11 7.34 -16.01
C HIS A 361 -16.63 6.67 -14.73
N LEU A 362 -15.75 5.67 -14.83
CA LEU A 362 -15.12 4.98 -13.72
C LEU A 362 -13.68 4.61 -14.09
N ILE A 363 -12.77 4.75 -13.13
CA ILE A 363 -11.37 4.32 -13.27
C ILE A 363 -11.03 3.25 -12.24
N VAL A 364 -10.34 2.20 -12.70
CA VAL A 364 -9.70 1.19 -11.86
C VAL A 364 -8.19 1.34 -12.00
N CYS A 365 -7.48 1.35 -10.88
CA CYS A 365 -6.02 1.45 -10.80
C CYS A 365 -5.48 0.21 -10.09
N ASP A 366 -4.80 -0.67 -10.82
CA ASP A 366 -4.13 -1.84 -10.25
C ASP A 366 -2.78 -1.46 -9.62
N GLU A 367 -2.39 -2.09 -8.53
CA GLU A 367 -1.20 -1.69 -7.78
C GLU A 367 -1.16 -0.18 -7.47
N GLY A 368 -2.24 0.34 -6.87
CA GLY A 368 -2.43 1.76 -6.54
C GLY A 368 -1.29 2.37 -5.71
N HIS A 369 -0.48 1.54 -5.04
CA HIS A 369 0.79 1.96 -4.43
C HIS A 369 1.79 2.55 -5.43
N LYS A 370 1.58 2.47 -6.75
CA LYS A 370 2.37 3.20 -7.78
C LYS A 370 2.12 4.71 -7.73
N LEU A 371 1.01 5.16 -7.17
CA LEU A 371 0.66 6.57 -6.95
C LEU A 371 1.32 7.15 -5.68
N LYS A 372 2.62 6.86 -5.48
CA LYS A 372 3.36 7.08 -4.23
C LYS A 372 3.45 8.53 -3.77
N SER A 373 3.55 9.46 -4.71
CA SER A 373 3.96 10.82 -4.39
C SER A 373 3.26 11.85 -5.27
N PRO A 374 2.83 12.98 -4.68
CA PRO A 374 2.15 14.05 -5.40
C PRO A 374 3.10 14.77 -6.36
N SER A 375 4.42 14.60 -6.18
CA SER A 375 5.43 15.19 -7.05
C SER A 375 5.67 14.40 -8.33
N THR A 376 5.05 13.23 -8.51
CA THR A 376 5.26 12.39 -9.71
C THR A 376 4.33 12.81 -10.86
N GLY A 377 4.84 12.76 -12.08
CA GLY A 377 4.07 13.14 -13.27
C GLY A 377 2.90 12.19 -13.51
N LEU A 378 3.04 10.94 -13.06
CA LEU A 378 1.99 9.95 -13.06
C LEU A 378 0.83 10.36 -12.14
N PHE A 379 1.13 10.78 -10.90
CA PHE A 379 0.10 11.23 -9.97
C PHE A 379 -0.66 12.44 -10.51
N HIS A 380 0.05 13.41 -11.10
CA HIS A 380 -0.60 14.61 -11.64
C HIS A 380 -1.51 14.30 -12.83
N THR A 381 -1.06 13.47 -13.77
CA THR A 381 -1.84 13.08 -14.96
C THR A 381 -3.07 12.25 -14.60
N ILE A 382 -2.97 11.36 -13.61
CA ILE A 382 -4.08 10.53 -13.15
C ILE A 382 -5.07 11.33 -12.30
N ASN A 383 -4.60 12.28 -11.48
CA ASN A 383 -5.51 13.07 -10.65
C ASN A 383 -6.34 14.09 -11.47
N ARG A 384 -5.91 14.41 -12.71
CA ARG A 384 -6.66 15.22 -13.68
C ARG A 384 -7.91 14.52 -14.25
N ILE A 385 -8.06 13.21 -14.04
CA ILE A 385 -9.23 12.48 -14.51
C ILE A 385 -10.48 13.00 -13.80
N LYS A 386 -11.51 13.37 -14.58
CA LYS A 386 -12.70 14.09 -14.09
C LYS A 386 -13.59 13.25 -13.17
N THR A 387 -13.71 11.95 -13.40
CA THR A 387 -14.60 11.11 -12.59
C THR A 387 -14.13 10.99 -11.13
N LYS A 388 -15.10 11.03 -10.20
CA LYS A 388 -14.87 10.73 -8.77
C LYS A 388 -15.04 9.24 -8.45
N ARG A 389 -15.55 8.44 -9.39
CA ARG A 389 -15.66 6.97 -9.27
C ARG A 389 -14.30 6.34 -9.55
N ARG A 390 -13.49 6.23 -8.48
CA ARG A 390 -12.08 5.82 -8.54
C ARG A 390 -11.87 4.59 -7.67
N ILE A 391 -11.40 3.49 -8.27
CA ILE A 391 -11.08 2.26 -7.54
C ILE A 391 -9.56 2.06 -7.59
N CYS A 392 -8.94 1.87 -6.43
CA CYS A 392 -7.54 1.45 -6.33
C CYS A 392 -7.46 0.03 -5.76
N MET A 393 -6.68 -0.84 -6.39
CA MET A 393 -6.34 -2.15 -5.83
C MET A 393 -4.92 -2.12 -5.29
N THR A 394 -4.69 -2.72 -4.13
CA THR A 394 -3.34 -2.88 -3.61
C THR A 394 -3.23 -4.15 -2.78
N GLY A 395 -2.19 -4.96 -3.03
CA GLY A 395 -1.89 -6.12 -2.20
C GLY A 395 -1.26 -5.77 -0.86
N THR A 396 -0.72 -4.56 -0.74
CA THR A 396 0.11 -4.12 0.39
C THR A 396 -0.13 -2.64 0.68
N PRO A 397 -1.31 -2.25 1.21
CA PRO A 397 -1.63 -0.84 1.43
C PRO A 397 -0.68 -0.12 2.39
N LEU A 398 0.13 -0.83 3.19
CA LEU A 398 0.90 -0.29 4.32
C LEU A 398 2.41 -0.58 4.27
N GLN A 399 3.07 -0.42 3.11
CA GLN A 399 4.52 -0.66 2.98
C GLN A 399 5.42 0.47 3.56
N ASN A 400 5.17 0.92 4.79
CA ASN A 400 6.06 1.78 5.60
C ASN A 400 6.03 3.31 5.36
N ASN A 401 5.25 3.86 4.42
CA ASN A 401 5.14 5.31 4.25
C ASN A 401 3.68 5.80 4.27
N LEU A 402 3.31 6.47 5.37
CA LEU A 402 2.00 7.11 5.55
C LEU A 402 1.67 8.14 4.45
N GLU A 403 2.68 8.75 3.85
CA GLU A 403 2.48 9.74 2.78
C GLU A 403 2.01 9.09 1.47
N GLU A 404 2.49 7.88 1.15
CA GLU A 404 1.99 7.11 0.00
C GLU A 404 0.53 6.74 0.18
N TYR A 405 0.18 6.38 1.42
CA TYR A 405 -1.19 6.05 1.79
C TYR A 405 -2.11 7.27 1.68
N TYR A 406 -1.67 8.43 2.16
CA TYR A 406 -2.37 9.70 1.97
C TYR A 406 -2.64 9.99 0.50
N CYS A 407 -1.65 9.81 -0.38
CA CYS A 407 -1.82 10.02 -1.82
C CYS A 407 -2.89 9.12 -2.43
N MET A 408 -2.90 7.84 -2.05
CA MET A 408 -3.90 6.88 -2.52
C MET A 408 -5.31 7.23 -2.02
N VAL A 409 -5.46 7.55 -0.73
CA VAL A 409 -6.75 7.95 -0.16
C VAL A 409 -7.25 9.25 -0.77
N ASN A 410 -6.39 10.26 -0.89
CA ASN A 410 -6.74 11.55 -1.47
C ASN A 410 -7.08 11.43 -2.97
N PHE A 411 -6.46 10.50 -3.69
CA PHE A 411 -6.86 10.19 -5.06
C PHE A 411 -8.28 9.63 -5.12
N VAL A 412 -8.62 8.69 -4.23
CA VAL A 412 -9.91 7.99 -4.23
C VAL A 412 -11.04 8.86 -3.66
N LYS A 413 -10.78 9.56 -2.56
CA LYS A 413 -11.68 10.55 -1.93
C LYS A 413 -10.87 11.80 -1.56
N PRO A 414 -10.90 12.84 -2.40
CA PRO A 414 -10.16 14.06 -2.13
C PRO A 414 -10.65 14.74 -0.86
N ASN A 415 -9.73 15.41 -0.15
CA ASN A 415 -9.97 16.19 1.07
C ASN A 415 -10.46 15.42 2.30
N LEU A 416 -10.68 14.09 2.24
CA LEU A 416 -11.10 13.29 3.40
C LEU A 416 -10.11 13.34 4.58
N LEU A 417 -8.81 13.37 4.27
CA LEU A 417 -7.73 13.50 5.25
C LEU A 417 -7.14 14.91 5.32
N GLY A 418 -7.76 15.86 4.60
CA GLY A 418 -7.28 17.23 4.42
C GLY A 418 -6.08 17.35 3.49
N SER A 419 -5.36 18.45 3.60
CA SER A 419 -4.12 18.69 2.84
C SER A 419 -2.96 17.81 3.33
N LEU A 420 -1.89 17.70 2.53
CA LEU A 420 -0.73 16.89 2.91
C LEU A 420 -0.09 17.38 4.22
N ASP A 421 -0.05 18.69 4.45
CA ASP A 421 0.55 19.29 5.64
C ASP A 421 -0.35 19.13 6.87
N GLU A 422 -1.67 19.22 6.69
CA GLU A 422 -2.65 18.86 7.73
C GLU A 422 -2.50 17.38 8.11
N PHE A 423 -2.44 16.48 7.14
CA PHE A 423 -2.25 15.05 7.36
C PHE A 423 -0.92 14.75 8.07
N LYS A 424 0.16 15.42 7.66
CA LYS A 424 1.47 15.27 8.31
C LYS A 424 1.42 15.67 9.77
N SER A 425 0.80 16.79 10.08
CA SER A 425 0.69 17.32 11.43
C SER A 425 -0.23 16.48 12.32
N ARG A 426 -1.38 16.03 11.78
CA ARG A 426 -2.39 15.25 12.51
C ARG A 426 -2.02 13.78 12.72
N PHE A 427 -1.31 13.18 11.77
CA PHE A 427 -1.07 11.73 11.77
C PHE A 427 0.40 11.38 11.54
N SER A 428 0.99 11.75 10.39
CA SER A 428 2.31 11.25 9.99
C SER A 428 3.42 11.54 11.00
N ASN A 429 3.53 12.78 11.46
CA ASN A 429 4.59 13.22 12.37
C ASN A 429 4.42 12.57 13.74
N ILE A 430 3.20 12.52 14.28
CA ILE A 430 2.92 11.90 15.58
C ILE A 430 3.24 10.40 15.53
N ILE A 431 2.85 9.72 14.46
CA ILE A 431 3.12 8.29 14.31
C ILE A 431 4.62 8.03 14.13
N LYS A 432 5.33 8.87 13.38
CA LYS A 432 6.79 8.78 13.25
C LYS A 432 7.49 8.98 14.60
N CYS A 433 7.07 9.97 15.40
CA CYS A 433 7.62 10.24 16.73
C CYS A 433 7.40 9.06 17.68
N GLY A 434 6.17 8.52 17.77
CA GLY A 434 5.87 7.40 18.67
C GLY A 434 6.50 6.06 18.25
N ARG A 435 7.01 5.95 17.02
CA ARG A 435 7.77 4.79 16.52
C ARG A 435 9.28 4.90 16.75
N ALA A 436 9.78 6.06 17.16
CA ALA A 436 11.20 6.24 17.41
C ALA A 436 11.66 5.37 18.59
N LYS A 437 12.91 4.90 18.56
CA LYS A 437 13.45 4.00 19.62
C LYS A 437 13.54 4.70 20.98
N ASP A 438 13.68 6.02 20.95
CA ASP A 438 13.78 6.95 22.05
C ASP A 438 12.44 7.63 22.40
N ALA A 439 11.32 7.13 21.86
CA ALA A 439 10.00 7.68 22.11
C ALA A 439 9.58 7.55 23.59
N SER A 440 9.01 8.63 24.14
CA SER A 440 8.42 8.60 25.48
C SER A 440 7.16 7.72 25.54
N ALA A 441 6.83 7.19 26.72
CA ALA A 441 5.57 6.48 26.94
C ALA A 441 4.34 7.33 26.56
N TYR A 442 4.43 8.66 26.73
CA TYR A 442 3.41 9.60 26.26
C TYR A 442 3.27 9.58 24.74
N ASP A 443 4.37 9.65 23.99
CA ASP A 443 4.38 9.65 22.53
C ASP A 443 3.84 8.32 21.96
N VAL A 444 4.17 7.21 22.60
CA VAL A 444 3.65 5.88 22.22
C VAL A 444 2.13 5.81 22.41
N ARG A 445 1.59 6.31 23.53
CA ARG A 445 0.13 6.38 23.76
C ARG A 445 -0.55 7.28 22.74
N ARG A 446 0.00 8.48 22.51
CA ARG A 446 -0.51 9.43 21.52
C ARG A 446 -0.51 8.85 20.10
N MET A 447 0.57 8.14 19.72
CA MET A 447 0.64 7.41 18.46
C MET A 447 -0.48 6.35 18.36
N ARG A 448 -0.67 5.52 19.39
CA ARG A 448 -1.71 4.46 19.36
C ARG A 448 -3.10 5.05 19.16
N ARG A 449 -3.44 6.12 19.89
CA ARG A 449 -4.71 6.86 19.71
C ARG A 449 -4.85 7.38 18.27
N ARG A 450 -3.84 8.09 17.75
CA ARG A 450 -3.90 8.67 16.39
C ARG A 450 -3.93 7.62 15.30
N CYS A 451 -3.26 6.48 15.49
CA CYS A 451 -3.40 5.33 14.61
C CYS A 451 -4.84 4.78 14.60
N HIS A 452 -5.47 4.62 15.77
CA HIS A 452 -6.85 4.15 15.87
C HIS A 452 -7.82 5.08 15.12
N VAL A 453 -7.75 6.38 15.40
CA VAL A 453 -8.58 7.41 14.73
C VAL A 453 -8.38 7.38 13.22
N LEU A 454 -7.13 7.29 12.76
CA LEU A 454 -6.83 7.17 11.33
C LEU A 454 -7.49 5.92 10.75
N PHE A 455 -7.34 4.76 11.39
CA PHE A 455 -7.92 3.52 10.90
C PHE A 455 -9.44 3.54 10.83
N ASP A 456 -10.12 4.07 11.85
CA ASP A 456 -11.57 4.14 11.84
C ASP A 456 -12.09 5.03 10.70
N ARG A 457 -11.41 6.16 10.45
CA ARG A 457 -11.68 7.03 9.30
C ARG A 457 -11.46 6.33 7.95
N LEU A 458 -10.60 5.32 7.89
CA LEU A 458 -10.25 4.62 6.65
C LEU A 458 -11.13 3.41 6.35
N LYS A 459 -11.80 2.81 7.33
CA LYS A 459 -12.69 1.65 7.13
C LYS A 459 -13.77 1.89 6.07
N CYS A 460 -14.18 3.14 5.86
CA CYS A 460 -15.19 3.50 4.86
C CYS A 460 -14.66 3.60 3.43
N VAL A 461 -13.34 3.64 3.24
CA VAL A 461 -12.68 3.78 1.93
C VAL A 461 -11.79 2.59 1.60
N LEU A 462 -11.25 1.90 2.60
CA LEU A 462 -10.37 0.76 2.46
C LEU A 462 -11.06 -0.51 2.98
N ASP A 463 -11.24 -1.49 2.09
CA ASP A 463 -11.55 -2.86 2.48
C ASP A 463 -10.28 -3.70 2.48
N TRP A 464 -9.83 -4.09 3.67
CA TRP A 464 -8.59 -4.84 3.88
C TRP A 464 -8.89 -6.26 4.33
N ARG A 465 -8.24 -7.24 3.69
CA ARG A 465 -8.31 -8.66 4.01
C ARG A 465 -6.93 -9.27 3.88
N ASP A 466 -6.50 -10.00 4.91
CA ASP A 466 -5.28 -10.79 4.88
C ASP A 466 -5.56 -12.24 4.42
N TYR A 467 -4.53 -13.09 4.48
CA TYR A 467 -4.65 -14.50 4.11
C TYR A 467 -5.53 -15.33 5.07
N SER A 468 -5.92 -14.80 6.24
CA SER A 468 -6.77 -15.53 7.20
C SER A 468 -8.11 -15.94 6.60
N VAL A 469 -8.62 -15.18 5.63
CA VAL A 469 -9.88 -15.52 4.92
C VAL A 469 -9.79 -16.81 4.12
N LEU A 470 -8.59 -17.28 3.80
CA LEU A 470 -8.35 -18.53 3.07
C LEU A 470 -7.79 -19.65 3.97
N ARG A 471 -7.66 -19.43 5.28
CA ARG A 471 -7.03 -20.39 6.20
C ARG A 471 -7.70 -21.77 6.16
N ASN A 472 -9.01 -21.80 5.93
CA ASN A 472 -9.80 -23.04 5.87
C ASN A 472 -9.84 -23.65 4.46
N SER A 473 -9.47 -22.89 3.42
CA SER A 473 -9.56 -23.35 2.03
C SER A 473 -8.21 -23.70 1.41
N LEU A 474 -7.09 -23.42 2.08
CA LEU A 474 -5.74 -23.65 1.57
C LEU A 474 -4.87 -24.34 2.62
N PRO A 475 -3.92 -25.21 2.20
CA PRO A 475 -2.92 -25.77 3.11
C PRO A 475 -2.09 -24.67 3.81
N PRO A 476 -1.62 -24.92 5.04
CA PRO A 476 -0.81 -23.96 5.77
C PRO A 476 0.50 -23.67 5.02
N LYS A 477 0.87 -22.40 4.92
CA LYS A 477 2.15 -21.98 4.33
C LYS A 477 3.29 -22.36 5.27
N GLN A 478 4.24 -23.14 4.77
CA GLN A 478 5.48 -23.47 5.49
C GLN A 478 6.61 -22.57 4.98
N GLU A 479 7.27 -21.86 5.91
CA GLU A 479 8.41 -20.99 5.61
C GLU A 479 9.67 -21.52 6.29
N TYR A 480 10.73 -21.73 5.53
CA TYR A 480 12.00 -22.26 6.02
C TYR A 480 13.10 -21.21 5.82
N VAL A 481 13.84 -20.87 6.88
CA VAL A 481 15.04 -20.02 6.79
C VAL A 481 16.28 -20.91 6.82
N ILE A 482 16.93 -21.05 5.67
CA ILE A 482 18.13 -21.89 5.53
C ILE A 482 19.37 -21.00 5.66
N ASN A 483 20.09 -21.15 6.76
CA ASN A 483 21.34 -20.43 7.00
C ASN A 483 22.52 -21.18 6.37
N ILE A 484 23.01 -20.66 5.24
CA ILE A 484 24.15 -21.24 4.52
C ILE A 484 25.44 -20.51 4.90
N ARG A 485 26.47 -21.25 5.28
CA ARG A 485 27.79 -20.68 5.56
C ARG A 485 28.53 -20.37 4.26
N LEU A 486 29.20 -19.23 4.20
CA LEU A 486 30.06 -18.87 3.08
C LEU A 486 31.22 -19.86 2.96
N THR A 487 31.57 -20.18 1.71
CA THR A 487 32.77 -20.99 1.40
C THR A 487 34.05 -20.22 1.68
N LYS A 488 35.18 -20.92 1.85
CA LYS A 488 36.49 -20.29 2.07
C LYS A 488 36.83 -19.26 0.98
N VAL A 489 36.58 -19.62 -0.29
CA VAL A 489 36.80 -18.72 -1.44
C VAL A 489 35.95 -17.45 -1.35
N GLN A 490 34.67 -17.58 -0.97
CA GLN A 490 33.80 -16.43 -0.78
C GLN A 490 34.26 -15.53 0.36
N ILE A 491 34.68 -16.12 1.49
CA ILE A 491 35.22 -15.38 2.63
C ILE A 491 36.47 -14.58 2.23
N ASP A 492 37.40 -15.22 1.53
CA ASP A 492 38.64 -14.58 1.10
C ASP A 492 38.38 -13.43 0.13
N LEU A 493 37.46 -13.61 -0.82
CA LEU A 493 37.04 -12.56 -1.75
C LEU A 493 36.32 -11.41 -1.04
N TYR A 494 35.45 -11.75 -0.08
CA TYR A 494 34.70 -10.77 0.71
C TYR A 494 35.65 -9.89 1.53
N LYS A 495 36.61 -10.50 2.24
CA LYS A 495 37.65 -9.78 2.99
C LYS A 495 38.49 -8.89 2.09
N LYS A 496 39.01 -9.43 0.98
CA LYS A 496 39.79 -8.65 0.00
C LYS A 496 39.03 -7.44 -0.53
N TYR A 497 37.71 -7.57 -0.75
CA TYR A 497 36.88 -6.45 -1.20
C TYR A 497 36.73 -5.38 -0.13
N LEU A 498 36.51 -5.76 1.12
CA LEU A 498 36.42 -4.82 2.25
C LEU A 498 37.75 -4.09 2.47
N ASP A 499 38.88 -4.81 2.44
CA ASP A 499 40.20 -4.22 2.59
C ASP A 499 40.47 -3.20 1.48
N PHE A 500 40.13 -3.54 0.22
CA PHE A 500 40.21 -2.62 -0.91
C PHE A 500 39.33 -1.38 -0.73
N ARG A 501 38.13 -1.54 -0.18
CA ARG A 501 37.20 -0.43 0.06
C ARG A 501 37.72 0.52 1.15
N ASN A 502 38.21 -0.03 2.26
CA ASN A 502 38.79 0.74 3.36
C ASN A 502 39.96 1.60 2.86
N LEU A 503 40.85 1.03 2.03
CA LEU A 503 41.98 1.76 1.43
C LEU A 503 41.53 2.91 0.51
N ILE A 504 40.42 2.75 -0.22
CA ILE A 504 39.86 3.81 -1.06
C ILE A 504 39.24 4.92 -0.22
N GLU A 505 38.56 4.57 0.87
CA GLU A 505 37.94 5.56 1.75
C GLU A 505 38.98 6.39 2.50
N GLU A 506 40.04 5.77 3.01
CA GLU A 506 41.18 6.49 3.61
C GLU A 506 41.78 7.51 2.64
N ARG A 507 41.98 7.14 1.38
CA ARG A 507 42.48 8.06 0.34
C ARG A 507 41.50 9.17 -0.03
N ARG A 508 40.20 8.91 0.00
CA ARG A 508 39.15 9.90 -0.36
C ARG A 508 38.82 10.85 0.77
N CYS A 509 38.89 10.40 2.02
CA CYS A 509 38.80 11.26 3.20
C CYS A 509 39.91 12.33 3.19
N ALA A 510 41.10 11.98 2.68
CA ALA A 510 42.20 12.93 2.48
C ALA A 510 41.95 13.95 1.35
N SER A 511 41.10 13.64 0.36
CA SER A 511 40.82 14.49 -0.80
C SER A 511 39.48 15.25 -0.74
N GLY A 512 38.71 15.13 0.35
CA GLY A 512 37.44 15.86 0.57
C GLY A 512 36.25 15.37 -0.30
N GLU A 513 36.43 14.36 -1.14
CA GLU A 513 35.37 13.82 -2.00
C GLU A 513 34.68 12.62 -1.34
N VAL A 514 33.57 12.89 -0.63
CA VAL A 514 32.73 11.83 -0.06
C VAL A 514 31.83 11.24 -1.15
N GLY A 515 32.41 10.35 -1.95
CA GLY A 515 31.69 9.57 -2.97
C GLY A 515 31.26 8.21 -2.44
N ILE A 516 30.16 8.15 -1.68
CA ILE A 516 29.60 6.90 -1.16
C ILE A 516 28.88 6.15 -2.29
N ARG A 517 29.43 5.00 -2.71
CA ARG A 517 28.82 4.10 -3.73
C ARG A 517 28.23 2.84 -3.08
N LEU A 518 27.54 2.98 -1.94
CA LEU A 518 26.97 1.86 -1.17
C LEU A 518 26.20 0.84 -2.01
N LEU A 519 25.40 1.30 -2.98
CA LEU A 519 24.64 0.40 -3.86
C LEU A 519 25.55 -0.44 -4.76
N TYR A 520 26.63 0.15 -5.27
CA TYR A 520 27.60 -0.57 -6.08
C TYR A 520 28.38 -1.60 -5.24
N ASP A 521 28.78 -1.21 -4.04
CA ASP A 521 29.48 -2.09 -3.09
C ASP A 521 28.58 -3.27 -2.70
N HIS A 522 27.32 -3.01 -2.36
CA HIS A 522 26.32 -4.03 -2.11
C HIS A 522 26.14 -4.98 -3.30
N LEU A 523 26.09 -4.48 -4.53
CA LEU A 523 25.96 -5.32 -5.73
C LEU A 523 27.18 -6.22 -5.95
N ILE A 524 28.38 -5.78 -5.60
CA ILE A 524 29.59 -6.62 -5.72
C ILE A 524 29.59 -7.70 -4.65
N LEU A 525 29.36 -7.33 -3.39
CA LEU A 525 29.26 -8.30 -2.30
C LEU A 525 28.12 -9.30 -2.53
N TYR A 526 27.03 -8.83 -3.15
CA TYR A 526 25.93 -9.68 -3.57
C TYR A 526 26.35 -10.76 -4.54
N ARG A 527 27.20 -10.42 -5.52
CA ARG A 527 27.75 -11.40 -6.45
C ARG A 527 28.66 -12.40 -5.72
N VAL A 528 29.48 -11.93 -4.77
CA VAL A 528 30.38 -12.80 -3.98
C VAL A 528 29.59 -13.86 -3.22
N TRP A 529 28.59 -13.47 -2.43
CA TRP A 529 27.82 -14.43 -1.63
C TRP A 529 26.84 -15.28 -2.46
N THR A 530 26.40 -14.81 -3.63
CA THR A 530 25.55 -15.59 -4.54
C THR A 530 26.38 -16.69 -5.20
N HIS A 531 27.43 -16.30 -5.94
CA HIS A 531 28.42 -17.23 -6.48
C HIS A 531 29.64 -16.47 -7.04
N PRO A 532 30.90 -16.79 -6.65
CA PRO A 532 32.10 -16.08 -7.12
C PRO A 532 32.26 -16.00 -8.65
N TYR A 533 31.74 -16.97 -9.40
CA TYR A 533 31.76 -16.98 -10.87
C TYR A 533 31.15 -15.72 -11.50
N LEU A 534 30.15 -15.10 -10.85
CA LEU A 534 29.50 -13.89 -11.34
C LEU A 534 30.47 -12.70 -11.47
N LEU A 535 31.59 -12.71 -10.73
CA LEU A 535 32.65 -11.73 -10.88
C LEU A 535 33.49 -11.99 -12.14
N VAL A 536 33.79 -13.25 -12.42
CA VAL A 536 34.55 -13.68 -13.60
C VAL A 536 33.76 -13.40 -14.88
N GLU A 537 32.47 -13.71 -14.88
CA GLU A 537 31.58 -13.44 -16.01
C GLU A 537 31.51 -11.93 -16.32
N LYS A 538 31.40 -11.08 -15.29
CA LYS A 538 31.43 -9.62 -15.48
C LYS A 538 32.74 -9.17 -16.12
N MET A 539 33.88 -9.68 -15.65
CA MET A 539 35.18 -9.34 -16.24
C MET A 539 35.27 -9.74 -17.72
N LYS A 540 34.71 -10.90 -18.10
CA LYS A 540 34.67 -11.35 -19.51
C LYS A 540 33.77 -10.48 -20.37
N LEU A 541 32.66 -9.97 -19.84
CA LEU A 541 31.76 -9.06 -20.54
C LEU A 541 32.35 -7.66 -20.71
N GLU A 542 33.16 -7.18 -19.75
CA GLU A 542 33.86 -5.88 -19.84
C GLU A 542 35.06 -5.92 -20.81
N GLN A 543 35.55 -7.11 -21.17
CA GLN A 543 36.64 -7.32 -22.13
C GLN A 543 36.16 -7.51 -23.59
N LYS A 544 34.85 -7.70 -23.81
CA LYS A 544 34.20 -7.73 -25.13
C LYS A 544 33.63 -6.36 -25.44
#